data_AF-A0A2S0XID5-F1
#
_entry.id   AF-A0A2S0XID5-F1
#
_cell.length_a   1.000
_cell.length_b   1.000
_cell.length_c   1.000
_cell.angle_alpha   90.00
_cell.angle_beta   90.00
_cell.angle_gamma   90.00
#
_symmetry.space_group_name_H-M   'P 1'
#
loop_
_entity.id
_entity.type
_entity.pdbx_description
1 polymer ?
#
loop_
_entity_poly.entity_id
_entity_poly.type
_entity_poly.pdbx_seq_one_letter_code
_entity_poly.pdbx_strand_id
1 'polypeptide(L)'
;MASIFAFRTRSPDRDRETDVTRFEQLARSLDQLTSEIEAERTGIRNRYEAVSANAAFLVEAMDNSEASSRRADDMDRWTESLKTCLRRIEALGRQTELIAGLRHALDTFVDEGRKADEGSSAASAPEEVRHRP
;
A
#
# COMPACT_ATOMS: atom_id res chain seq x y z
N MET A 1 -25.41 52.05 -1.08
CA MET A 1 -24.38 51.20 -0.43
C MET A 1 -24.65 49.76 -0.84
N ALA A 2 -24.17 49.34 -2.03
CA ALA A 2 -24.38 47.97 -2.52
C ALA A 2 -23.22 47.08 -2.05
N SER A 3 -23.59 45.95 -1.47
CA SER A 3 -22.74 44.98 -0.77
C SER A 3 -21.62 44.40 -1.66
N ILE A 4 -20.37 44.47 -1.19
CA ILE A 4 -19.15 43.98 -1.88
C ILE A 4 -18.83 42.52 -1.47
N PHE A 5 -19.81 41.75 -1.00
CA PHE A 5 -19.64 40.29 -0.90
C PHE A 5 -19.86 39.64 -2.27
N ALA A 6 -18.98 39.96 -3.22
CA ALA A 6 -18.82 39.16 -4.42
C ALA A 6 -18.19 37.83 -3.96
N PHE A 7 -19.03 36.82 -3.72
CA PHE A 7 -18.60 35.43 -3.65
C PHE A 7 -17.84 35.14 -4.94
N ARG A 8 -16.50 35.17 -4.90
CA ARG A 8 -15.67 34.79 -6.04
C ARG A 8 -15.78 33.28 -6.17
N THR A 9 -16.78 32.84 -6.91
CA THR A 9 -16.98 31.42 -7.22
C THR A 9 -15.74 30.94 -7.95
N ARG A 10 -15.02 30.00 -7.34
CA ARG A 10 -13.82 29.40 -7.91
C ARG A 10 -14.22 28.60 -9.16
N SER A 11 -13.37 28.57 -10.18
CA SER A 11 -13.66 27.85 -11.41
C SER A 11 -13.69 26.33 -11.13
N PRO A 12 -14.75 25.60 -11.54
CA PRO A 12 -14.86 24.16 -11.35
C PRO A 12 -13.63 23.36 -11.84
N ASP A 13 -13.02 23.81 -12.94
CA ASP A 13 -11.83 23.15 -13.50
C ASP A 13 -10.61 23.20 -12.58
N ARG A 14 -10.45 24.26 -11.79
CA ARG A 14 -9.35 24.35 -10.80
C ARG A 14 -9.61 23.49 -9.58
N ASP A 15 -10.87 23.30 -9.21
CA ASP A 15 -11.21 22.40 -8.11
C ASP A 15 -10.94 20.94 -8.54
N ARG A 16 -11.31 20.57 -9.78
CA ARG A 16 -10.95 19.28 -10.39
C ARG A 16 -9.43 19.05 -10.43
N GLU A 17 -8.66 20.03 -10.90
CA GLU A 17 -7.19 19.94 -10.94
C GLU A 17 -6.59 19.76 -9.53
N THR A 18 -7.15 20.46 -8.54
CA THR A 18 -6.74 20.31 -7.14
C THR A 18 -7.03 18.91 -6.62
N ASP A 19 -8.21 18.35 -6.95
CA ASP A 19 -8.60 17.02 -6.52
C ASP A 19 -7.75 15.92 -7.17
N VAL A 20 -7.47 16.03 -8.48
CA VAL A 20 -6.52 15.14 -9.17
C VAL A 20 -5.16 15.14 -8.46
N THR A 21 -4.62 16.32 -8.14
CA THR A 21 -3.33 16.44 -7.43
C THR A 21 -3.36 15.75 -6.07
N ARG A 22 -4.46 15.88 -5.32
CA ARG A 22 -4.63 15.23 -4.01
C ARG A 22 -4.65 13.71 -4.14
N PHE A 23 -5.39 13.17 -5.11
CA PHE A 23 -5.49 11.73 -5.32
C PHE A 23 -4.16 11.14 -5.82
N GLU A 24 -3.43 11.84 -6.68
CA GLU A 24 -2.08 11.44 -7.10
C GLU A 24 -1.08 11.43 -5.93
N GLN A 25 -1.18 12.40 -5.02
CA GLN A 25 -0.35 12.42 -3.81
C GLN A 25 -0.68 11.26 -2.87
N LEU A 26 -1.97 10.96 -2.68
CA LEU A 26 -2.39 9.83 -1.87
C LEU A 26 -1.94 8.50 -2.49
N ALA A 27 -2.12 8.31 -3.79
CA ALA A 27 -1.66 7.15 -4.53
C ALA A 27 -0.16 6.90 -4.34
N ARG A 28 0.67 7.92 -4.56
CA ARG A 28 2.12 7.84 -4.35
C ARG A 28 2.49 7.48 -2.92
N SER A 29 1.75 7.99 -1.94
CA SER A 29 2.01 7.70 -0.52
C SER A 29 1.70 6.24 -0.18
N LEU A 30 0.62 5.69 -0.75
CA LEU A 30 0.27 4.28 -0.60
C LEU A 30 1.30 3.37 -1.28
N ASP A 31 1.71 3.71 -2.51
CA ASP A 31 2.72 2.95 -3.27
C ASP A 31 4.08 2.94 -2.54
N GLN A 32 4.48 4.09 -1.98
CA GLN A 32 5.68 4.19 -1.14
C GLN A 32 5.59 3.27 0.08
N LEU A 33 4.46 3.29 0.80
CA LEU A 33 4.28 2.44 1.99
C LEU A 33 4.31 0.95 1.63
N THR A 34 3.72 0.55 0.50
CA THR A 34 3.83 -0.81 -0.02
C THR A 34 5.29 -1.21 -0.27
N SER A 35 6.09 -0.31 -0.86
CA SER A 35 7.51 -0.57 -1.12
C SER A 35 8.32 -0.76 0.17
N GLU A 36 8.04 0.03 1.20
CA GLU A 36 8.70 -0.04 2.51
C GLU A 36 8.38 -1.36 3.23
N ILE A 37 7.11 -1.79 3.18
CA ILE A 37 6.66 -3.06 3.76
C ILE A 37 7.32 -4.25 3.06
N GLU A 38 7.39 -4.24 1.74
CA GLU A 38 8.03 -5.32 0.99
C GLU A 38 9.55 -5.36 1.19
N ALA A 39 10.19 -4.20 1.32
CA ALA A 39 11.61 -4.11 1.69
C ALA A 39 11.86 -4.70 3.09
N GLU A 40 11.02 -4.36 4.08
CA GLU A 40 11.12 -4.93 5.42
C GLU A 40 10.90 -6.46 5.39
N ARG A 41 9.86 -6.92 4.68
CA ARG A 41 9.53 -8.33 4.54
C ARG A 41 10.69 -9.12 3.92
N THR A 42 11.32 -8.57 2.89
CA THR A 42 12.50 -9.14 2.25
C THR A 42 13.67 -9.23 3.23
N GLY A 43 13.92 -8.16 3.99
CA GLY A 43 14.96 -8.16 5.03
C GLY A 43 14.73 -9.20 6.12
N ILE A 44 13.47 -9.42 6.54
CA ILE A 44 13.13 -10.45 7.52
C ILE A 44 13.28 -11.85 6.92
N ARG A 45 12.85 -12.07 5.68
CA ARG A 45 13.00 -13.36 4.99
C ARG A 45 14.47 -13.78 4.90
N ASN A 46 15.35 -12.86 4.51
CA ASN A 46 16.79 -13.12 4.46
C ASN A 46 17.36 -13.51 5.84
N ARG A 47 16.92 -12.83 6.91
CA ARG A 47 17.32 -13.19 8.29
C ARG A 47 16.76 -14.55 8.72
N TYR A 48 15.52 -14.85 8.36
CA TYR A 48 14.90 -16.14 8.63
C TYR A 48 15.71 -17.28 7.98
N GLU A 49 16.04 -17.14 6.69
CA GLU A 49 16.82 -18.14 5.94
C GLU A 49 18.23 -18.35 6.53
N ALA A 50 18.90 -17.26 6.93
CA ALA A 50 20.20 -17.34 7.59
C ALA A 50 20.13 -18.07 8.94
N VAL A 51 19.12 -17.77 9.77
CA VAL A 51 18.93 -18.42 11.08
C VAL A 51 18.54 -19.89 10.89
N SER A 52 17.69 -20.22 9.92
CA SER A 52 17.30 -21.61 9.65
C SER A 52 18.48 -22.46 9.15
N ALA A 53 19.34 -21.89 8.29
CA ALA A 53 20.55 -22.58 7.83
C ALA A 53 21.51 -22.86 8.99
N ASN A 54 21.75 -21.87 9.86
CA ASN A 54 22.58 -22.04 11.05
C ASN A 54 22.01 -23.09 12.02
N ALA A 55 20.69 -23.12 12.21
CA ALA A 55 20.03 -24.12 13.02
C ALA A 55 20.21 -25.55 12.46
N ALA A 56 20.08 -25.72 11.14
CA ALA A 56 20.29 -27.01 10.49
C ALA A 56 21.74 -27.53 10.67
N PHE A 57 22.74 -26.65 10.54
CA PHE A 57 24.15 -27.02 10.79
C PHE A 57 24.41 -27.43 12.23
N LEU A 58 23.76 -26.78 13.20
CA LEU A 58 23.93 -27.13 14.60
C LEU A 58 23.33 -28.50 14.92
N VAL A 59 22.17 -28.83 14.34
CA VAL A 59 21.55 -30.17 14.47
C VAL A 59 22.50 -31.26 13.95
N GLU A 60 23.07 -31.07 12.76
CA GLU A 60 24.09 -31.99 12.19
C GLU A 60 25.32 -32.11 13.10
N ALA A 61 25.78 -31.00 13.69
CA ALA A 61 26.90 -31.00 14.62
C ALA A 61 26.57 -31.62 16.00
N MET A 62 25.29 -31.65 16.40
CA MET A 62 24.81 -32.29 17.62
C MET A 62 24.79 -33.82 17.48
N ASP A 63 24.40 -34.34 16.30
CA ASP A 63 24.47 -35.77 16.01
C ASP A 63 25.91 -36.33 16.06
N ASN A 64 26.91 -35.43 16.00
CA ASN A 64 28.32 -35.78 15.91
C ASN A 64 29.17 -35.38 17.13
N SER A 65 28.63 -34.78 18.21
CA SER A 65 29.46 -34.35 19.36
C SER A 65 28.73 -34.14 20.72
N GLU A 66 29.36 -34.56 21.83
CA GLU A 66 28.90 -34.47 23.24
C GLU A 66 28.98 -33.06 23.92
N ALA A 67 28.78 -31.96 23.19
CA ALA A 67 28.78 -30.60 23.75
C ALA A 67 27.34 -30.06 23.91
N SER A 68 26.60 -30.55 24.90
CA SER A 68 25.12 -30.44 24.93
C SER A 68 24.56 -29.12 25.48
N SER A 69 25.15 -28.50 26.51
CA SER A 69 24.48 -27.38 27.20
C SER A 69 24.53 -26.05 26.43
N ARG A 70 25.72 -25.63 25.96
CA ARG A 70 25.90 -24.34 25.27
C ARG A 70 25.17 -24.31 23.92
N ARG A 71 24.98 -25.49 23.30
CA ARG A 71 24.27 -25.65 22.03
C ARG A 71 22.75 -25.67 22.20
N ALA A 72 22.25 -26.12 23.36
CA ALA A 72 20.82 -26.02 23.68
C ALA A 72 20.36 -24.56 23.81
N ASP A 73 21.14 -23.71 24.51
CA ASP A 73 20.85 -22.28 24.64
C ASP A 73 20.82 -21.55 23.28
N ASP A 74 21.73 -21.91 22.36
CA ASP A 74 21.76 -21.36 21.00
C ASP A 74 20.52 -21.78 20.18
N MET A 75 20.05 -23.02 20.34
CA MET A 75 18.86 -23.55 19.67
C MET A 75 17.57 -22.87 20.15
N ASP A 76 17.43 -22.62 21.45
CA ASP A 76 16.29 -21.89 22.01
C ASP A 76 16.26 -20.44 21.50
N ARG A 77 17.43 -19.78 21.47
CA ARG A 77 17.56 -18.41 20.95
C ARG A 77 17.17 -18.32 19.47
N TRP A 78 17.58 -19.27 18.64
CA TRP A 78 17.19 -19.30 17.23
C TRP A 78 15.71 -19.60 17.04
N THR A 79 15.15 -20.52 17.83
CA THR A 79 13.71 -20.82 17.79
C THR A 79 12.88 -19.58 18.09
N GLU A 80 13.25 -18.79 19.10
CA GLU A 80 12.54 -17.55 19.41
C GLU A 80 12.71 -16.47 18.32
N SER A 81 13.91 -16.40 17.73
CA SER A 81 14.18 -15.52 16.59
C SER A 81 13.31 -15.87 15.37
N LEU A 82 13.16 -17.17 15.06
CA LEU A 82 12.32 -17.65 13.96
C LEU A 82 10.84 -17.34 14.22
N LYS A 83 10.34 -17.57 15.45
CA LYS A 83 8.96 -17.21 15.85
C LYS A 83 8.69 -15.71 15.68
N THR A 84 9.64 -14.87 16.08
CA THR A 84 9.55 -13.42 15.95
C THR A 84 9.49 -12.99 14.49
N CYS A 85 10.33 -13.59 13.63
CA CYS A 85 10.30 -13.34 12.19
C CYS A 85 8.95 -13.71 11.58
N LEU A 86 8.41 -14.88 11.90
CA LEU A 86 7.13 -15.36 11.38
C LEU A 86 5.97 -14.43 11.78
N ARG A 87 5.88 -14.06 13.07
CA ARG A 87 4.85 -13.12 13.56
C ARG A 87 4.91 -11.77 12.84
N ARG A 88 6.13 -11.27 12.59
CA ARG A 88 6.30 -10.00 11.89
C ARG A 88 5.94 -10.11 10.41
N ILE A 89 6.32 -11.19 9.72
CA ILE A 89 5.94 -11.45 8.32
C ILE A 89 4.41 -11.49 8.19
N GLU A 90 3.71 -12.15 9.11
CA GLU A 90 2.25 -12.22 9.11
C GLU A 90 1.62 -10.83 9.31
N ALA A 91 2.14 -10.05 10.25
CA ALA A 91 1.70 -8.67 10.48
C ALA A 91 1.92 -7.77 9.25
N LEU A 92 3.07 -7.89 8.59
CA LEU A 92 3.37 -7.17 7.34
C LEU A 92 2.42 -7.60 6.21
N GLY A 93 2.09 -8.89 6.12
CA GLY A 93 1.09 -9.39 5.15
C GLY A 93 -0.26 -8.71 5.31
N ARG A 94 -0.78 -8.60 6.54
CA ARG A 94 -2.01 -7.85 6.83
C ARG A 94 -1.92 -6.36 6.46
N GLN A 95 -0.75 -5.73 6.65
CA GLN A 95 -0.54 -4.34 6.26
C GLN A 95 -0.57 -4.18 4.74
N THR A 96 0.08 -5.10 3.99
CA THR A 96 0.04 -5.11 2.52
C THR A 96 -1.39 -5.24 2.01
N GLU A 97 -2.19 -6.15 2.57
CA GLU A 97 -3.60 -6.34 2.19
C GLU A 97 -4.43 -5.07 2.44
N LEU A 98 -4.27 -4.42 3.60
CA LEU A 98 -4.94 -3.17 3.92
C LEU A 98 -4.60 -2.06 2.90
N ILE A 99 -3.32 -1.88 2.59
CA ILE A 99 -2.87 -0.82 1.67
C ILE A 99 -3.33 -1.10 0.25
N ALA A 100 -3.28 -2.36 -0.19
CA ALA A 100 -3.82 -2.75 -1.49
C ALA A 100 -5.32 -2.46 -1.59
N GLY A 101 -6.09 -2.72 -0.52
CA GLY A 101 -7.50 -2.36 -0.43
C GLY A 101 -7.74 -0.84 -0.53
N LEU A 102 -6.94 -0.03 0.18
CA LEU A 102 -7.02 1.43 0.10
C LEU A 102 -6.66 1.95 -1.30
N ARG A 103 -5.65 1.38 -1.95
CA ARG A 103 -5.25 1.75 -3.31
C ARG A 103 -6.37 1.46 -4.30
N HIS A 104 -6.97 0.28 -4.22
CA HIS A 104 -8.09 -0.11 -5.09
C HIS A 104 -9.33 0.76 -4.87
N ALA A 105 -9.65 1.09 -3.61
CA ALA A 105 -10.76 1.98 -3.29
C ALA A 105 -10.52 3.39 -3.86
N LEU A 106 -9.28 3.90 -3.79
CA LEU A 106 -8.91 5.18 -4.38
C LEU A 106 -9.06 5.18 -5.90
N ASP A 107 -8.55 4.15 -6.58
CA ASP A 107 -8.66 4.05 -8.04
C ASP A 107 -10.13 3.98 -8.49
N THR A 108 -10.95 3.20 -7.77
CA THR A 108 -12.38 3.10 -8.03
C THR A 108 -13.07 4.47 -7.86
N PHE A 109 -12.78 5.19 -6.77
CA PHE A 109 -13.34 6.51 -6.52
C PHE A 109 -12.97 7.53 -7.61
N VAL A 110 -11.70 7.54 -8.04
CA VAL A 110 -11.22 8.44 -9.09
C VAL A 110 -11.90 8.12 -10.43
N ASP A 111 -12.05 6.83 -10.77
CA ASP A 111 -12.68 6.40 -12.02
C ASP A 111 -14.19 6.67 -12.04
N GLU A 112 -14.89 6.53 -10.91
CA GLU A 112 -16.28 6.93 -10.77
C GLU A 112 -16.46 8.44 -10.94
N GLY A 113 -15.56 9.24 -10.34
CA GLY A 113 -15.55 10.69 -10.52
C GLY A 113 -15.38 11.12 -11.98
N ARG A 114 -14.48 10.47 -12.72
CA ARG A 114 -14.29 10.72 -14.17
C ARG A 114 -15.54 10.41 -14.99
N LYS A 115 -16.18 9.26 -14.76
CA LYS A 115 -17.42 8.87 -15.47
C LYS A 115 -18.57 9.84 -15.22
N ALA A 116 -18.69 10.36 -14.00
CA ALA A 116 -19.71 11.36 -13.66
C ALA A 116 -19.48 12.68 -14.41
N ASP A 117 -18.24 13.12 -14.54
CA ASP A 117 -17.88 14.34 -15.28
C ASP A 117 -18.13 14.19 -16.79
N GLU A 118 -17.80 13.04 -17.39
CA GLU A 118 -18.06 12.73 -18.80
C GLU A 118 -19.56 12.71 -19.13
N GLY A 119 -20.37 12.11 -18.24
CA GLY A 119 -21.84 12.08 -18.38
C GLY A 119 -22.48 13.47 -18.30
N SER A 120 -21.94 14.37 -17.47
CA SER A 120 -22.40 15.76 -17.35
C SER A 120 -22.03 16.60 -18.59
N SER A 121 -20.86 16.35 -19.19
CA SER A 121 -20.42 17.03 -20.41
C SER A 121 -21.26 16.64 -21.64
N ALA A 122 -21.60 15.36 -21.80
CA ALA A 122 -22.42 14.87 -22.91
C ALA A 122 -23.88 15.37 -22.87
N ALA A 123 -24.46 15.56 -21.67
CA ALA A 123 -25.82 16.07 -21.50
C ALA A 123 -25.96 17.58 -21.79
N SER A 124 -24.85 18.30 -21.93
CA SER A 124 -24.83 19.77 -22.12
C SER A 124 -24.60 20.20 -23.57
N ALA A 125 -24.49 19.27 -24.53
CA ALA A 125 -24.35 19.60 -25.95
C ALA A 125 -25.71 20.04 -26.55
N PRO A 126 -25.81 21.22 -27.20
CA PRO A 126 -27.08 21.70 -27.74
C PRO A 126 -27.51 20.88 -28.96
N GLU A 127 -28.78 20.48 -28.96
CA GLU A 127 -29.49 19.91 -30.09
C GLU A 127 -29.52 20.94 -31.23
N GLU A 128 -28.58 20.84 -32.16
CA GLU A 128 -28.52 21.69 -33.35
C GLU A 128 -29.78 21.41 -34.19
N VAL A 129 -30.67 22.41 -34.16
CA VAL A 129 -31.94 22.49 -34.88
C VAL A 129 -31.76 22.09 -36.34
N ARG A 130 -32.18 20.87 -36.69
CA ARG A 130 -32.37 20.46 -38.08
C ARG A 130 -33.58 21.20 -38.67
N HIS A 131 -33.34 22.42 -39.15
CA HIS A 131 -34.29 23.09 -40.02
C HIS A 131 -34.25 22.41 -41.39
N ARG A 132 -35.31 21.65 -41.69
CA ARG A 132 -35.58 21.07 -43.02
C ARG A 132 -36.38 22.09 -43.84
N PRO A 133 -36.06 22.36 -45.11
CA PRO A 133 -36.98 23.02 -46.02
C PRO A 133 -38.11 22.09 -46.47
#